data_AF-A0A6M0BKC7-F1
#
_entry.id   AF-A0A6M0BKC7-F1
#
_cell.length_a   1.000
_cell.length_b   1.000
_cell.length_c   1.000
_cell.angle_alpha   90.00
_cell.angle_beta   90.00
_cell.angle_gamma   90.00
#
_symmetry.space_group_name_H-M   'P 1'
#
loop_
_entity.id
_entity.type
_entity.pdbx_description
1 polymer ?
#
loop_
_entity_poly.entity_id
_entity_poly.type
_entity_poly.pdbx_seq_one_letter_code
_entity_poly.pdbx_strand_id
1 'polypeptide(L)'
;PDKFLPKLGVYCVEVSHTPEPSHRDTNLSSHPGVMNIGMRPTVKGTSLTVEVHLFDWSGDLYGQTLTVSLQKFIRSEQKFSSLDQLKAQIHTDCQAARDFFRGM
;
A
#
# COMPACT_ATOMS: atom_id res chain seq x y z
N PRO A 1 23.10 -11.40 3.71
CA PRO A 1 22.96 -9.96 3.43
C PRO A 1 21.84 -9.35 4.30
N ASP A 2 22.19 -8.35 5.10
CA ASP A 2 21.20 -7.59 5.85
C ASP A 2 20.30 -6.85 4.84
N LYS A 3 19.02 -7.23 4.79
CA LYS A 3 18.04 -6.56 3.93
C LYS A 3 17.70 -5.21 4.57
N PHE A 4 18.08 -4.12 3.93
CA PHE A 4 17.63 -2.77 4.32
C PHE A 4 16.17 -2.60 3.90
N LEU A 5 15.26 -2.90 4.83
CA LEU A 5 13.82 -2.71 4.60
C LEU A 5 13.42 -1.24 4.86
N PRO A 6 12.42 -0.72 4.13
CA PRO A 6 11.82 0.56 4.46
C PRO A 6 11.29 0.58 5.90
N LYS A 7 11.19 1.79 6.47
CA LYS A 7 10.61 2.01 7.79
C LYS A 7 9.15 1.49 7.81
N LEU A 8 8.71 0.96 8.96
CA LEU A 8 7.30 0.64 9.15
C LEU A 8 6.46 1.93 9.16
N GLY A 9 5.33 1.89 8.45
CA GLY A 9 4.44 3.04 8.33
C GLY A 9 3.69 3.09 7.01
N VAL A 10 3.20 4.29 6.70
CA VAL A 10 2.32 4.58 5.57
C VAL A 10 3.07 5.36 4.50
N TYR A 11 2.85 5.01 3.23
CA TYR A 11 3.56 5.53 2.08
C TYR A 11 2.59 5.89 0.95
N CYS A 12 2.88 6.95 0.19
CA CYS A 12 2.41 7.11 -1.18
C CYS A 12 3.15 6.10 -2.06
N VAL A 13 2.43 5.39 -2.92
CA VAL A 13 3.01 4.38 -3.81
C VAL A 13 2.44 4.48 -5.22
N GLU A 14 3.23 4.05 -6.19
CA GLU A 14 2.73 3.64 -7.50
C GLU A 14 2.86 2.14 -7.63
N VAL A 15 1.85 1.52 -8.22
CA VAL A 15 1.80 0.08 -8.44
C VAL A 15 1.74 -0.20 -9.93
N SER A 16 2.57 -1.14 -10.36
CA SER A 16 2.54 -1.67 -11.72
C SER A 16 2.45 -3.19 -11.71
N HIS A 17 1.83 -3.73 -12.73
CA HIS A 17 1.76 -5.16 -13.02
C HIS A 17 2.67 -5.46 -14.19
N THR A 18 3.51 -6.48 -14.04
CA THR A 18 4.26 -7.05 -15.17
C THR A 18 3.35 -8.03 -15.90
N PRO A 19 3.01 -7.81 -17.18
CA PRO A 19 2.07 -8.68 -17.89
C PRO A 19 2.56 -10.14 -17.92
N GLU A 20 1.75 -11.03 -17.38
CA GLU A 20 1.97 -12.49 -17.43
C GLU A 20 0.97 -13.15 -18.37
N PRO A 21 1.31 -14.27 -19.05
CA PRO A 21 0.42 -14.95 -19.98
C PRO A 21 -0.93 -15.35 -19.39
N SER A 22 -0.96 -15.61 -18.08
CA SER A 22 -2.15 -16.00 -17.30
C SER A 22 -3.05 -14.83 -16.90
N HIS A 23 -2.59 -13.57 -17.02
CA HIS A 23 -3.30 -12.38 -16.53
C HIS A 23 -3.19 -11.21 -17.52
N ARG A 24 -3.56 -11.48 -18.78
CA ARG A 24 -3.44 -10.50 -19.87
C ARG A 24 -4.39 -9.30 -19.74
N ASP A 25 -5.49 -9.47 -19.01
CA ASP A 25 -6.53 -8.45 -18.89
C ASP A 25 -6.21 -7.41 -17.80
N THR A 26 -5.20 -7.65 -16.96
CA THR A 26 -4.79 -6.70 -15.93
C THR A 26 -3.95 -5.59 -16.54
N ASN A 27 -4.57 -4.43 -16.76
CA ASN A 27 -3.87 -3.21 -17.14
C ASN A 27 -3.60 -2.33 -15.90
N LEU A 28 -2.36 -2.35 -15.42
CA LEU A 28 -1.89 -1.55 -14.29
C LEU A 28 -0.44 -1.13 -14.57
N SER A 29 -0.21 -0.06 -15.34
CA SER A 29 1.14 0.33 -15.78
C SER A 29 1.84 1.34 -14.84
N SER A 30 1.09 2.26 -14.24
CA SER A 30 1.53 3.12 -13.14
C SER A 30 0.31 3.66 -12.41
N HIS A 31 -0.11 2.96 -11.36
CA HIS A 31 -1.38 3.24 -10.69
C HIS A 31 -1.15 3.76 -9.28
N PRO A 32 -1.66 4.96 -8.92
CA PRO A 32 -1.41 5.55 -7.63
C PRO A 32 -2.17 4.84 -6.50
N GLY A 33 -1.56 4.81 -5.33
CA GLY A 33 -2.17 4.25 -4.13
C GLY A 33 -1.53 4.73 -2.84
N VAL A 34 -2.08 4.25 -1.73
CA VAL A 34 -1.49 4.37 -0.40
C VAL A 34 -1.20 2.98 0.14
N MET A 35 -0.05 2.82 0.79
CA MET A 35 0.42 1.54 1.30
C MET A 35 0.77 1.63 2.78
N ASN A 36 0.43 0.60 3.53
CA ASN A 36 0.98 0.36 4.86
C ASN A 36 2.00 -0.79 4.81
N ILE A 37 3.18 -0.57 5.39
CA ILE A 37 4.12 -1.62 5.77
C ILE A 37 4.04 -1.74 7.29
N GLY A 38 3.57 -2.87 7.78
CA GLY A 38 3.25 -3.03 9.19
C GLY A 38 3.41 -4.43 9.73
N MET A 39 3.24 -4.56 11.03
CA MET A 39 3.40 -5.82 11.75
C MET A 39 2.03 -6.36 12.15
N ARG A 40 1.58 -7.43 11.51
CA ARG A 40 0.30 -8.08 11.84
C ARG A 40 0.52 -9.17 12.90
N PRO A 41 -0.15 -9.08 14.07
CA PRO A 41 -0.19 -10.20 15.02
C PRO A 41 -0.89 -11.40 14.38
N THR A 42 -0.27 -12.57 14.46
CA THR A 42 -0.82 -13.85 14.01
C THR A 42 -0.74 -14.87 15.15
N VAL A 43 -1.49 -15.97 15.02
CA VAL A 43 -1.46 -17.09 15.98
C VAL A 43 -0.04 -17.68 16.15
N LYS A 44 0.82 -17.56 15.14
CA LYS A 44 2.20 -18.08 15.13
C LYS A 44 3.28 -17.02 15.43
N GLY A 45 2.88 -15.82 15.90
CA GLY A 45 3.79 -14.70 16.15
C GLY A 45 3.45 -13.49 15.28
N THR A 46 4.39 -12.56 15.11
CA THR A 46 4.15 -11.33 14.33
C THR A 46 4.79 -11.45 12.95
N SER A 47 4.03 -11.13 11.89
CA SER A 47 4.53 -11.15 10.51
C SER A 47 4.50 -9.76 9.90
N LEU A 48 5.54 -9.42 9.13
CA LEU A 48 5.57 -8.22 8.31
C LEU A 48 4.54 -8.37 7.17
N THR A 49 3.69 -7.36 7.01
CA THR A 49 2.68 -7.29 5.95
C THR A 49 2.81 -5.99 5.18
N VAL A 50 2.49 -6.07 3.89
CA VAL A 50 2.37 -4.92 3.00
C VAL A 50 0.95 -4.92 2.48
N GLU A 51 0.21 -3.85 2.77
CA GLU A 51 -1.19 -3.69 2.38
C GLU A 51 -1.32 -2.41 1.53
N VAL A 52 -1.79 -2.53 0.28
CA VAL A 52 -1.94 -1.41 -0.65
C VAL A 52 -3.41 -1.17 -0.95
N HIS A 53 -3.80 0.10 -0.96
CA HIS A 53 -5.08 0.57 -1.48
C HIS A 53 -4.84 1.38 -2.76
N LEU A 54 -5.24 0.81 -3.91
CA LEU A 54 -5.20 1.46 -5.22
C LEU A 54 -6.36 2.44 -5.34
N PHE A 55 -6.09 3.66 -5.82
CA PHE A 55 -7.14 4.68 -5.95
C PHE A 55 -7.95 4.52 -7.21
N ASP A 56 -9.28 4.52 -7.13
CA ASP A 56 -10.15 4.52 -8.32
C ASP A 56 -9.91 3.32 -9.26
N TRP A 57 -9.41 2.21 -8.71
CA TRP A 57 -9.18 0.96 -9.43
C TRP A 57 -10.11 -0.14 -8.92
N SER A 58 -10.56 -0.99 -9.83
CA SER A 58 -11.38 -2.16 -9.53
C SER A 58 -10.98 -3.32 -10.42
N GLY A 59 -10.98 -4.52 -9.87
CA GLY A 59 -10.64 -5.76 -10.56
C GLY A 59 -10.11 -6.80 -9.58
N ASP A 60 -9.53 -7.87 -10.13
CA ASP A 60 -8.89 -8.93 -9.35
C ASP A 60 -7.38 -8.94 -9.60
N LEU A 61 -6.58 -8.96 -8.52
CA LEU A 61 -5.12 -9.06 -8.53
C LEU A 61 -4.60 -10.31 -7.79
N TYR A 62 -5.47 -11.23 -7.37
CA TYR A 62 -5.07 -12.45 -6.69
C TYR A 62 -4.18 -13.31 -7.61
N GLY A 63 -3.06 -13.80 -7.05
CA GLY A 63 -2.10 -14.64 -7.77
C GLY A 63 -1.17 -13.87 -8.72
N GLN A 64 -1.31 -12.55 -8.83
CA GLN A 64 -0.51 -11.71 -9.71
C GLN A 64 0.69 -11.11 -8.97
N THR A 65 1.82 -11.01 -9.67
CA THR A 65 3.01 -10.33 -9.15
C THR A 65 2.95 -8.85 -9.49
N LEU A 66 2.94 -8.01 -8.46
CA LEU A 66 2.92 -6.55 -8.61
C LEU A 66 4.27 -5.97 -8.19
N THR A 67 4.67 -4.90 -8.86
CA THR A 67 5.76 -4.03 -8.45
C THR A 67 5.18 -2.82 -7.74
N VAL A 68 5.68 -2.51 -6.54
CA VAL A 68 5.25 -1.35 -5.75
C VAL A 68 6.43 -0.41 -5.54
N SER A 69 6.33 0.80 -6.09
CA SER A 69 7.32 1.86 -5.97
C SER A 69 6.96 2.78 -4.82
N LEU A 70 7.85 2.90 -3.82
CA LEU A 70 7.66 3.82 -2.69
C LEU A 70 8.02 5.24 -3.12
N GLN A 71 7.03 6.12 -3.20
CA GLN A 71 7.24 7.50 -3.66
C GLN A 71 7.49 8.46 -2.51
N LYS A 72 6.72 8.34 -1.41
CA LYS A 72 6.84 9.26 -0.26
C LYS A 72 6.38 8.59 1.03
N PHE A 73 7.13 8.78 2.11
CA PHE A 73 6.69 8.41 3.45
C PHE A 73 5.69 9.43 4.00
N ILE A 74 4.56 8.96 4.51
CA ILE A 74 3.51 9.79 5.13
C ILE A 74 3.69 9.83 6.64
N ARG A 75 3.69 8.67 7.31
CA ARG A 75 3.78 8.58 8.77
C ARG A 75 4.19 7.20 9.26
N SER A 76 4.64 7.11 10.51
CA SER A 76 4.88 5.82 11.18
C SER A 76 3.57 5.11 11.57
N GLU A 77 3.68 3.82 11.91
CA GLU A 77 2.58 3.06 12.52
C GLU A 77 2.06 3.77 13.78
N GLN A 78 0.75 3.70 14.00
CA GLN A 78 0.08 4.33 15.12
C GLN A 78 -0.98 3.37 15.67
N LYS A 79 -1.10 3.31 16.99
CA LYS A 79 -2.20 2.62 17.66
C LYS A 79 -3.39 3.58 17.77
N PHE A 80 -4.58 3.07 17.54
CA PHE A 80 -5.82 3.83 17.68
C PHE A 80 -6.64 3.27 18.83
N SER A 81 -7.30 4.13 19.60
CA SER A 81 -8.15 3.70 20.71
C SER A 81 -9.55 3.29 20.26
N SER A 82 -9.93 3.56 19.00
CA SER A 82 -11.22 3.15 18.43
C SER A 82 -11.12 2.89 16.92
N LEU A 83 -12.10 2.15 16.40
CA LEU A 83 -12.25 1.90 14.96
C LEU A 83 -12.50 3.21 14.18
N ASP A 84 -13.22 4.16 14.76
CA ASP A 84 -13.52 5.43 14.11
C ASP A 84 -12.27 6.30 13.94
N GLN A 85 -11.39 6.33 14.93
CA GLN A 85 -10.09 6.99 14.80
C GLN A 85 -9.22 6.35 13.73
N LEU A 86 -9.18 5.02 13.66
CA LEU A 86 -8.46 4.30 12.61
C LEU A 86 -9.01 4.67 11.23
N LYS A 87 -10.33 4.63 11.04
CA LYS A 87 -10.98 5.02 9.78
C LYS A 87 -10.68 6.46 9.39
N ALA A 88 -10.79 7.39 10.34
CA ALA A 88 -10.47 8.79 10.12
C ALA A 88 -9.02 8.98 9.68
N GLN A 89 -8.07 8.28 10.32
CA GLN A 89 -6.67 8.36 9.92
C GLN A 89 -6.43 7.75 8.53
N ILE A 90 -7.04 6.61 8.20
CA ILE A 90 -6.95 6.02 6.86
C ILE A 90 -7.45 7.00 5.81
N HIS A 91 -8.57 7.70 6.07
CA HIS A 91 -9.08 8.72 5.15
C HIS A 91 -8.08 9.87 4.96
N THR A 92 -7.48 10.38 6.04
CA THR A 92 -6.42 11.40 5.98
C THR A 92 -5.20 10.93 5.20
N ASP A 93 -4.77 9.68 5.40
CA ASP A 93 -3.63 9.09 4.70
C ASP A 93 -3.92 8.96 3.20
N CYS A 94 -5.13 8.51 2.82
CA CYS A 94 -5.59 8.47 1.44
C CYS A 94 -5.61 9.87 0.80
N GLN A 95 -6.14 10.86 1.51
CA GLN A 95 -6.21 12.24 1.02
C GLN A 95 -4.82 12.82 0.80
N ALA A 96 -3.89 12.64 1.74
CA ALA A 96 -2.51 13.10 1.62
C ALA A 96 -1.79 12.46 0.42
N ALA A 97 -2.02 11.16 0.17
CA ALA A 97 -1.47 10.48 -1.00
C ALA A 97 -2.09 10.99 -2.30
N ARG A 98 -3.41 11.20 -2.36
CA ARG A 98 -4.08 11.80 -3.53
C ARG A 98 -3.55 13.20 -3.83
N ASP A 99 -3.35 14.04 -2.82
CA ASP A 99 -2.81 15.38 -3.01
C ASP A 99 -1.35 15.36 -3.48
N PHE A 100 -0.56 14.40 -3.01
CA PHE A 100 0.80 14.17 -3.53
C PHE A 100 0.79 13.85 -5.03
N PHE A 101 -0.07 12.93 -5.48
CA PHE A 101 -0.15 12.54 -6.90
C PHE A 101 -0.80 13.60 -7.79
N ARG A 102 -1.66 14.47 -7.26
CA ARG A 102 -2.24 15.62 -8.00
C ARG A 102 -1.23 16.75 -8.24
N GLY A 103 -0.19 16.85 -7.42
CA GLY A 103 0.83 17.90 -7.49
C GLY A 103 2.09 17.52 -8.27
N MET A 104 2.16 16.31 -8.84
CA MET A 104 3.24 15.87 -9.72
C MET A 104 3.02 16.30 -11.17
#